data_AF-A0A1Q4VU88-F1
#
_entry.id   AF-A0A1Q4VU88-F1
#
_cell.length_a   1.000
_cell.length_b   1.000
_cell.length_c   1.000
_cell.angle_alpha   90.00
_cell.angle_beta   90.00
_cell.angle_gamma   90.00
#
_symmetry.space_group_name_H-M   'P 1'
#
loop_
_entity.id
_entity.type
_entity.pdbx_description
1 polymer ?
#
loop_
_entity_poly.entity_id
_entity_poly.type
_entity_poly.pdbx_seq_one_letter_code
_entity_poly.pdbx_strand_id
1 'polypeptide(L)'
;MVSRAGAVLLVESVRKSGLDTAISAAPAPWRRPQAVHDPGKILLDVALAVALGGDCLANVAMLRAEPAVFGPVACDPTVSRLMDKLASGGERALVAIRMARAEVREHVRRLAGEAAPDADGQVIVDLDGVLVLAHSEKQDATATWKKTFGHHPLTGFVDHGRGGSGEPDGEVRDGAWVTELAGDCLTGWPKGLRLIVREERPHPGAQLRFADADGMRLTRFATNTIHTPIAELELRHRQRARAEDRIRAARATGLRNLPLRDAAQNQIWLEIVQIALDLPAWMPMLAMTGNARLWEPRRLRLRLFSAAAQLVSTGRRRIPRLAKHWPWTDVITDAPDRLHALPNPG
;
A
#
# COMPACT_ATOMS: atom_id res chain seq x y z
N MET A 1 -17.03 -5.21 24.10
CA MET A 1 -17.30 -5.26 22.65
C MET A 1 -16.42 -4.21 21.99
N VAL A 2 -15.85 -4.49 20.81
CA VAL A 2 -14.91 -3.59 20.14
C VAL A 2 -15.40 -3.33 18.71
N SER A 3 -15.38 -2.08 18.26
CA SER A 3 -15.89 -1.67 16.95
C SER A 3 -14.97 -1.98 15.78
N ARG A 4 -13.66 -2.17 16.00
CA ARG A 4 -12.69 -2.51 14.96
C ARG A 4 -11.91 -3.77 15.28
N ALA A 5 -12.63 -4.84 15.63
CA ALA A 5 -11.99 -6.08 16.01
C ALA A 5 -11.19 -6.73 14.86
N GLY A 6 -11.58 -6.51 13.61
CA GLY A 6 -10.81 -6.98 12.45
C GLY A 6 -9.49 -6.23 12.23
N ALA A 7 -9.29 -5.06 12.86
CA ALA A 7 -8.01 -4.36 12.84
C ALA A 7 -6.90 -5.10 13.61
N VAL A 8 -7.26 -6.14 14.39
CA VAL A 8 -6.29 -7.09 14.97
C VAL A 8 -5.38 -7.66 13.88
N LEU A 9 -5.87 -7.88 12.65
CA LEU A 9 -5.04 -8.36 11.56
C LEU A 9 -3.86 -7.41 11.27
N LEU A 10 -4.07 -6.09 11.29
CA LEU A 10 -2.99 -5.12 11.10
C LEU A 10 -1.96 -5.20 12.23
N VAL A 11 -2.42 -5.31 13.48
CA VAL A 11 -1.55 -5.41 14.66
C VAL A 11 -0.74 -6.71 14.62
N GLU A 12 -1.36 -7.81 14.21
CA GLU A 12 -0.70 -9.10 14.06
C GLU A 12 0.29 -9.10 12.90
N SER A 13 -0.02 -8.42 11.78
CA SER A 13 0.94 -8.22 10.69
C SER A 13 2.17 -7.45 11.15
N VAL A 14 2.00 -6.37 11.93
CA VAL A 14 3.12 -5.61 12.52
C VAL A 14 4.01 -6.53 13.37
N ARG A 15 3.40 -7.31 14.28
CA ARG A 15 4.13 -8.23 15.16
C ARG A 15 4.86 -9.34 14.38
N LYS A 16 4.18 -9.96 13.42
CA LYS A 16 4.71 -11.12 12.69
C LYS A 16 5.76 -10.77 11.64
N SER A 17 5.72 -9.54 11.13
CA SER A 17 6.79 -9.01 10.28
C SER A 17 8.02 -8.53 11.07
N GLY A 18 7.95 -8.43 12.40
CA GLY A 18 9.00 -7.82 13.22
C GLY A 18 9.11 -6.30 13.06
N LEU A 19 8.10 -5.68 12.45
CA LEU A 19 8.06 -4.25 12.21
C LEU A 19 8.03 -3.45 13.52
N ASP A 20 7.39 -3.97 14.57
CA ASP A 20 7.39 -3.38 15.91
C ASP A 20 8.80 -3.30 16.50
N THR A 21 9.56 -4.40 16.45
CA THR A 21 10.93 -4.45 16.94
C THR A 21 11.85 -3.51 16.15
N ALA A 22 11.83 -3.59 14.82
CA ALA A 22 12.70 -2.79 13.96
C ALA A 22 12.41 -1.27 14.07
N ILE A 23 11.12 -0.90 14.08
CA ILE A 23 10.70 0.50 14.22
C ILE A 23 10.82 0.99 15.65
N SER A 24 10.85 0.14 16.68
CA SER A 24 11.20 0.55 18.04
C SER A 24 12.69 0.87 18.17
N ALA A 25 13.56 0.09 17.53
CA ALA A 25 15.00 0.30 17.54
C ALA A 25 15.44 1.55 16.76
N ALA A 26 14.85 1.80 15.58
CA ALA A 26 15.27 2.90 14.70
C ALA A 26 15.25 4.32 15.33
N PRO A 27 14.17 4.76 16.00
CA PRO A 27 14.08 6.06 16.63
C PRO A 27 14.64 6.08 18.06
N ALA A 28 15.31 5.01 18.54
CA ALA A 28 15.87 4.96 19.88
C ALA A 28 16.79 6.16 20.23
N PRO A 29 17.64 6.69 19.32
CA PRO A 29 18.44 7.89 19.59
C PRO A 29 17.61 9.16 19.86
N TRP A 30 16.35 9.20 19.42
CA TRP A 30 15.43 10.32 19.63
C TRP A 30 14.48 10.09 20.81
N ARG A 31 14.55 8.94 21.46
CA ARG A 31 13.78 8.63 22.67
C ARG A 31 14.25 9.52 23.81
N ARG A 32 13.31 10.17 24.50
CA ARG A 32 13.61 10.92 25.73
C ARG A 32 13.86 9.93 26.87
N PRO A 33 14.78 10.20 27.81
CA PRO A 33 15.09 9.29 28.91
C PRO A 33 13.87 8.87 29.75
N GLN A 34 12.92 9.78 29.95
CA GLN A 34 11.69 9.55 30.73
C GLN A 34 10.45 9.30 29.86
N ALA A 35 10.65 8.91 28.59
CA ALA A 35 9.52 8.63 27.69
C ALA A 35 8.77 7.38 28.13
N VAL A 36 7.51 7.56 28.56
CA VAL A 36 6.57 6.49 28.88
C VAL A 36 6.20 5.69 27.63
N HIS A 37 5.96 6.38 26.52
CA HIS A 37 5.65 5.76 25.24
C HIS A 37 6.92 5.53 24.42
N ASP A 38 7.03 4.34 23.84
CA ASP A 38 8.07 4.04 22.86
C ASP A 38 7.86 4.85 21.56
N PRO A 39 8.87 5.57 21.04
CA PRO A 39 8.74 6.34 19.81
C PRO A 39 8.35 5.50 18.59
N GLY A 40 8.89 4.28 18.48
CA GLY A 40 8.54 3.37 17.39
C GLY A 40 7.09 2.94 17.45
N LYS A 41 6.61 2.58 18.66
CA LYS A 41 5.18 2.31 18.86
C LYS A 41 4.32 3.52 18.50
N ILE A 42 4.71 4.75 18.83
CA ILE A 42 3.94 5.93 18.41
C ILE A 42 3.86 6.04 16.88
N LEU A 43 4.96 5.82 16.16
CA LEU A 43 4.98 5.85 14.69
C LEU A 43 4.04 4.77 14.10
N LEU A 44 4.05 3.56 14.66
CA LEU A 44 3.15 2.48 14.28
C LEU A 44 1.69 2.78 14.63
N ASP A 45 1.46 3.41 15.78
CA ASP A 45 0.33 4.24 16.17
C ASP A 45 -0.33 4.97 15.00
N VAL A 46 0.41 5.94 14.51
CA VAL A 46 -0.07 6.81 13.46
C VAL A 46 -0.23 6.04 12.15
N ALA A 47 0.68 5.12 11.82
CA ALA A 47 0.59 4.31 10.60
C ALA A 47 -0.67 3.41 10.59
N LEU A 48 -1.01 2.78 11.71
CA LEU A 48 -2.22 1.98 11.86
C LEU A 48 -3.46 2.86 11.74
N ALA A 49 -3.47 4.05 12.35
CA ALA A 49 -4.57 5.00 12.19
C ALA A 49 -4.76 5.41 10.72
N VAL A 50 -3.66 5.64 9.99
CA VAL A 50 -3.67 5.96 8.55
C VAL A 50 -4.14 4.78 7.70
N ALA A 51 -3.70 3.55 8.00
CA ALA A 51 -4.17 2.34 7.34
C ALA A 51 -5.68 2.15 7.52
N LEU A 52 -6.23 2.53 8.67
CA LEU A 52 -7.67 2.55 8.97
C LEU A 52 -8.43 3.74 8.36
N GLY A 53 -7.74 4.67 7.70
CA GLY A 53 -8.33 5.77 6.96
C GLY A 53 -8.22 7.14 7.61
N GLY A 54 -7.40 7.28 8.65
CA GLY A 54 -6.97 8.58 9.14
C GLY A 54 -6.08 9.32 8.14
N ASP A 55 -6.09 10.63 8.21
CA ASP A 55 -5.35 11.55 7.34
C ASP A 55 -4.64 12.67 8.12
N CYS A 56 -4.65 12.61 9.45
CA CYS A 56 -3.89 13.50 10.33
C CYS A 56 -3.43 12.79 11.62
N LEU A 57 -2.48 13.40 12.34
CA LEU A 57 -1.93 12.82 13.59
C LEU A 57 -2.99 12.59 14.68
N ALA A 58 -3.98 13.48 14.77
CA ALA A 58 -5.04 13.41 15.78
C ALA A 58 -5.95 12.18 15.62
N ASN A 59 -5.95 11.56 14.43
CA ASN A 59 -6.72 10.34 14.20
C ASN A 59 -6.22 9.14 15.02
N VAL A 60 -5.03 9.23 15.63
CA VAL A 60 -4.57 8.24 16.64
C VAL A 60 -5.56 8.08 17.81
N ALA A 61 -6.39 9.10 18.08
CA ALA A 61 -7.46 9.03 19.06
C ALA A 61 -8.46 7.88 18.80
N MET A 62 -8.66 7.47 17.54
CA MET A 62 -9.51 6.32 17.22
C MET A 62 -8.95 5.00 17.78
N LEU A 63 -7.62 4.88 17.84
CA LEU A 63 -6.95 3.70 18.39
C LEU A 63 -6.94 3.74 19.92
N ARG A 64 -6.75 4.94 20.50
CA ARG A 64 -6.85 5.17 21.96
C ARG A 64 -8.21 4.76 22.53
N ALA A 65 -9.28 4.89 21.74
CA ALA A 65 -10.61 4.47 22.13
C ALA A 65 -10.77 2.94 22.18
N GLU A 66 -9.83 2.17 21.62
CA GLU A 66 -9.90 0.71 21.52
C GLU A 66 -8.62 0.03 22.07
N PRO A 67 -8.27 0.26 23.36
CA PRO A 67 -7.01 -0.24 23.95
C PRO A 67 -6.94 -1.77 24.00
N ALA A 68 -8.08 -2.47 23.94
CA ALA A 68 -8.12 -3.93 23.83
C ALA A 68 -7.45 -4.45 22.53
N VAL A 69 -7.48 -3.66 21.45
CA VAL A 69 -6.89 -4.02 20.15
C VAL A 69 -5.50 -3.39 19.97
N PHE A 70 -5.31 -2.13 20.36
CA PHE A 70 -4.08 -1.38 20.04
C PHE A 70 -3.13 -1.21 21.24
N GLY A 71 -3.55 -1.63 22.43
CA GLY A 71 -2.82 -1.39 23.68
C GLY A 71 -2.79 0.10 24.06
N PRO A 72 -1.82 0.52 24.89
CA PRO A 72 -1.60 1.93 25.20
C PRO A 72 -1.19 2.70 23.94
N VAL A 73 -1.87 3.82 23.70
CA VAL A 73 -1.62 4.70 22.55
C VAL A 73 -1.45 6.14 23.06
N ALA A 74 -0.43 6.83 22.55
CA ALA A 74 -0.08 8.17 23.02
C ALA A 74 -1.12 9.22 22.62
N CYS A 75 -1.29 10.25 23.44
CA CYS A 75 -2.14 11.40 23.13
C CYS A 75 -1.52 12.32 22.05
N ASP A 76 -2.37 13.09 21.38
CA ASP A 76 -2.02 13.92 20.22
C ASP A 76 -0.86 14.89 20.50
N PRO A 77 -0.77 15.58 21.66
CA PRO A 77 0.40 16.42 21.98
C PRO A 77 1.71 15.64 22.12
N THR A 78 1.64 14.38 22.53
CA THR A 78 2.82 13.50 22.62
C THR A 78 3.26 13.04 21.23
N VAL A 79 2.30 12.73 20.35
CA VAL A 79 2.59 12.43 18.94
C VAL A 79 3.23 13.65 18.26
N SER A 80 2.65 14.84 18.40
CA SER A 80 3.20 16.07 17.81
C SER A 80 4.64 16.33 18.25
N ARG A 81 4.92 16.23 19.56
CA ARG A 81 6.29 16.43 20.09
C ARG A 81 7.30 15.41 19.57
N LEU A 82 6.86 14.18 19.28
CA LEU A 82 7.73 13.19 18.64
C LEU A 82 8.03 13.61 17.19
N MET A 83 7.03 14.07 16.44
CA MET A 83 7.22 14.53 15.07
C MET A 83 8.21 15.70 15.00
N ASP A 84 8.13 16.65 15.92
CA ASP A 84 9.10 17.75 16.04
C ASP A 84 10.52 17.21 16.30
N LYS A 85 10.63 16.25 17.22
CA LYS A 85 11.92 15.67 17.59
C LYS A 85 12.56 14.90 16.43
N LEU A 86 11.77 14.11 15.70
CA LEU A 86 12.25 13.39 14.51
C LEU A 86 12.59 14.34 13.36
N ALA A 87 11.76 15.36 13.12
CA ALA A 87 12.03 16.40 12.13
C ALA A 87 13.34 17.14 12.44
N SER A 88 13.60 17.47 13.71
CA SER A 88 14.88 18.05 14.14
C SER A 88 16.09 17.11 13.94
N GLY A 89 15.84 15.81 13.85
CA GLY A 89 16.85 14.80 13.51
C GLY A 89 17.24 14.78 12.03
N GLY A 90 16.45 15.44 11.17
CA GLY A 90 16.69 15.55 9.73
C GLY A 90 16.89 14.19 9.04
N GLU A 91 17.85 14.15 8.13
CA GLU A 91 18.15 12.98 7.32
C GLU A 91 18.51 11.74 8.14
N ARG A 92 19.17 11.90 9.30
CA ARG A 92 19.52 10.76 10.16
C ARG A 92 18.28 10.01 10.66
N ALA A 93 17.22 10.74 11.02
CA ALA A 93 15.97 10.13 11.46
C ALA A 93 15.26 9.40 10.30
N LEU A 94 15.24 10.02 9.12
CA LEU A 94 14.66 9.44 7.90
C LEU A 94 15.40 8.15 7.50
N VAL A 95 16.73 8.17 7.46
CA VAL A 95 17.56 7.01 7.12
C VAL A 95 17.33 5.87 8.11
N ALA A 96 17.26 6.15 9.41
CA ALA A 96 16.98 5.13 10.42
C ALA A 96 15.63 4.43 10.19
N ILE A 97 14.57 5.19 9.91
CA ILE A 97 13.24 4.64 9.62
C ILE A 97 13.26 3.83 8.32
N ARG A 98 13.90 4.36 7.27
CA ARG A 98 14.01 3.69 5.96
C ARG A 98 14.77 2.38 6.05
N MET A 99 15.86 2.33 6.82
CA MET A 99 16.65 1.12 7.05
C MET A 99 15.82 0.04 7.75
N ALA A 100 15.16 0.39 8.86
CA ALA A 100 14.28 -0.55 9.56
C ALA A 100 13.16 -1.08 8.65
N ARG A 101 12.54 -0.21 7.84
CA ARG A 101 11.54 -0.66 6.86
C ARG A 101 12.12 -1.56 5.77
N ALA A 102 13.34 -1.28 5.31
CA ALA A 102 14.00 -2.09 4.29
C ALA A 102 14.30 -3.50 4.80
N GLU A 103 14.86 -3.61 6.01
CA GLU A 103 15.11 -4.87 6.70
C GLU A 103 13.82 -5.69 6.85
N VAL A 104 12.74 -5.05 7.31
CA VAL A 104 11.44 -5.73 7.47
C VAL A 104 10.87 -6.17 6.12
N ARG A 105 10.99 -5.37 5.07
CA ARG A 105 10.55 -5.78 3.72
C ARG A 105 11.32 -7.01 3.22
N GLU A 106 12.62 -7.10 3.47
CA GLU A 106 13.41 -8.28 3.13
C GLU A 106 12.97 -9.51 3.93
N HIS A 107 12.70 -9.34 5.23
CA HIS A 107 12.16 -10.41 6.05
C HIS A 107 10.79 -10.89 5.54
N VAL A 108 9.87 -9.97 5.24
CA VAL A 108 8.55 -10.28 4.71
C VAL A 108 8.64 -11.01 3.36
N ARG A 109 9.58 -10.64 2.48
CA ARG A 109 9.82 -11.37 1.22
C ARG A 109 10.24 -12.81 1.47
N ARG A 110 11.16 -13.04 2.42
CA ARG A 110 11.55 -14.40 2.82
C ARG A 110 10.37 -15.19 3.37
N LEU A 111 9.50 -14.57 4.18
CA LEU A 111 8.29 -15.22 4.70
C LEU A 111 7.27 -15.55 3.59
N ALA A 112 7.17 -14.70 2.57
CA ALA A 112 6.25 -14.86 1.46
C ALA A 112 6.65 -16.01 0.50
N GLY A 113 7.94 -16.35 0.43
CA GLY A 113 8.44 -17.44 -0.43
C GLY A 113 8.03 -17.23 -1.89
N GLU A 114 7.33 -18.22 -2.48
CA GLU A 114 6.83 -18.14 -3.87
C GLU A 114 5.79 -17.02 -4.10
N ALA A 115 5.20 -16.47 -3.02
CA ALA A 115 4.31 -15.31 -3.12
C ALA A 115 5.05 -13.96 -3.09
N ALA A 116 6.38 -13.96 -2.94
CA ALA A 116 7.19 -12.76 -2.94
C ALA A 116 7.24 -12.12 -4.34
N PRO A 117 7.33 -10.78 -4.45
CA PRO A 117 7.35 -10.08 -5.73
C PRO A 117 8.59 -10.38 -6.59
N ASP A 118 9.65 -10.94 -6.00
CA ASP A 118 10.90 -11.33 -6.65
C ASP A 118 11.05 -12.84 -6.84
N ALA A 119 10.02 -13.64 -6.53
CA ALA A 119 10.10 -15.11 -6.56
C ALA A 119 10.52 -15.66 -7.94
N ASP A 120 10.07 -15.04 -9.02
CA ASP A 120 10.37 -15.44 -10.40
C ASP A 120 11.68 -14.82 -10.94
N GLY A 121 12.49 -14.18 -10.09
CA GLY A 121 13.76 -13.55 -10.47
C GLY A 121 13.62 -12.20 -11.18
N GLN A 122 12.39 -11.69 -11.31
CA GLN A 122 12.08 -10.37 -11.86
C GLN A 122 11.23 -9.57 -10.87
N VAL A 123 11.55 -8.28 -10.71
CA VAL A 123 10.71 -7.32 -9.98
C VAL A 123 10.35 -6.17 -10.91
N ILE A 124 9.06 -5.82 -10.93
CA ILE A 124 8.57 -4.64 -11.64
C ILE A 124 8.31 -3.54 -10.60
N VAL A 125 8.95 -2.40 -10.81
CA VAL A 125 8.74 -1.21 -10.00
C VAL A 125 8.22 -0.12 -10.91
N ASP A 126 7.00 0.34 -10.65
CA ASP A 126 6.48 1.53 -11.30
C ASP A 126 6.92 2.77 -10.52
N LEU A 127 7.46 3.76 -11.23
CA LEU A 127 7.89 5.03 -10.67
C LEU A 127 7.05 6.13 -11.29
N ASP A 128 6.24 6.80 -10.46
CA ASP A 128 5.40 7.89 -10.93
C ASP A 128 5.33 9.03 -9.91
N GLY A 129 5.19 10.24 -10.43
CA GLY A 129 4.98 11.43 -9.64
C GLY A 129 3.52 11.53 -9.19
N VAL A 130 3.30 11.65 -7.89
CA VAL A 130 1.93 11.71 -7.34
C VAL A 130 1.65 13.11 -6.84
N LEU A 131 0.70 13.80 -7.46
CA LEU A 131 0.24 15.10 -6.98
C LEU A 131 -0.38 15.01 -5.58
N VAL A 132 0.23 15.62 -4.57
CA VAL A 132 -0.35 15.81 -3.24
C VAL A 132 -0.85 17.25 -3.14
N LEU A 133 -2.16 17.41 -2.98
CA LEU A 133 -2.79 18.74 -3.01
C LEU A 133 -2.41 19.54 -1.77
N ALA A 134 -2.07 20.81 -1.98
CA ALA A 134 -1.95 21.80 -0.93
C ALA A 134 -3.06 22.84 -1.10
N HIS A 135 -3.76 23.15 0.00
CA HIS A 135 -4.85 24.12 0.02
C HIS A 135 -4.42 25.51 0.55
N SER A 136 -3.12 25.70 0.74
CA SER A 136 -2.48 26.92 1.23
C SER A 136 -1.07 27.03 0.67
N GLU A 137 -0.43 28.19 0.80
CA GLU A 137 0.99 28.43 0.44
C GLU A 137 1.94 27.67 1.37
N LYS A 138 1.97 26.36 1.19
CA LYS A 138 2.86 25.48 1.92
C LYS A 138 4.25 25.54 1.32
N GLN A 139 5.28 25.45 2.16
CA GLN A 139 6.67 25.42 1.72
C GLN A 139 6.86 24.38 0.60
N ASP A 140 7.45 24.80 -0.52
CA ASP A 140 7.72 23.98 -1.72
C ASP A 140 6.47 23.48 -2.48
N ALA A 141 5.28 24.00 -2.20
CA ALA A 141 4.10 23.77 -3.02
C ALA A 141 4.13 24.69 -4.24
N THR A 142 3.81 24.15 -5.41
CA THR A 142 3.83 24.91 -6.67
C THR A 142 2.55 24.70 -7.46
N ALA A 143 2.25 25.67 -8.33
CA ALA A 143 1.21 25.52 -9.33
C ALA A 143 1.61 24.45 -10.34
N THR A 144 0.64 23.66 -10.78
CA THR A 144 0.84 22.57 -11.73
C THR A 144 0.17 22.89 -13.05
N TRP A 145 0.64 22.26 -14.13
CA TRP A 145 0.03 22.36 -15.46
C TRP A 145 -1.47 22.05 -15.47
N LYS A 146 -1.93 21.14 -14.60
CA LYS A 146 -3.35 20.76 -14.45
C LYS A 146 -4.18 21.79 -13.66
N LYS A 147 -3.68 23.01 -13.47
CA LYS A 147 -4.32 24.09 -12.69
C LYS A 147 -4.64 23.70 -11.24
N THR A 148 -3.84 22.79 -10.69
CA THR A 148 -3.87 22.41 -9.28
C THR A 148 -2.63 22.96 -8.56
N PHE A 149 -2.64 22.99 -7.23
CA PHE A 149 -1.54 23.50 -6.41
C PHE A 149 -1.10 22.45 -5.38
N GLY A 150 0.20 22.22 -5.23
CA GLY A 150 0.70 21.20 -4.30
C GLY A 150 2.10 20.70 -4.60
N HIS A 151 2.38 19.49 -4.14
CA HIS A 151 3.67 18.81 -4.30
C HIS A 151 3.56 17.64 -5.26
N HIS A 152 4.69 17.22 -5.85
CA HIS A 152 4.74 16.11 -6.78
C HIS A 152 5.81 15.08 -6.41
N PRO A 153 5.75 14.46 -5.20
CA PRO A 153 6.70 13.42 -4.81
C PRO A 153 6.75 12.29 -5.82
N LEU A 154 7.97 11.84 -6.14
CA LEU A 154 8.17 10.60 -6.89
C LEU A 154 7.91 9.41 -5.97
N THR A 155 7.00 8.54 -6.37
CA THR A 155 6.63 7.33 -5.63
C THR A 155 7.06 6.10 -6.41
N GLY A 156 7.42 5.04 -5.69
CA GLY A 156 7.78 3.75 -6.27
C GLY A 156 6.88 2.65 -5.75
N PHE A 157 6.33 1.85 -6.67
CA PHE A 157 5.36 0.81 -6.39
C PHE A 157 5.82 -0.54 -6.93
N VAL A 158 6.11 -1.48 -6.03
CA VAL A 158 6.51 -2.84 -6.37
C VAL A 158 5.30 -3.67 -6.80
N ASP A 159 5.43 -4.38 -7.91
CA ASP A 159 4.44 -5.34 -8.36
C ASP A 159 4.51 -6.67 -7.63
N HIS A 160 3.38 -7.10 -7.07
CA HIS A 160 3.22 -8.33 -6.30
C HIS A 160 2.47 -9.43 -7.09
N GLY A 161 2.40 -9.28 -8.42
CA GLY A 161 1.94 -10.31 -9.34
C GLY A 161 0.47 -10.73 -9.17
N ARG A 162 0.17 -11.97 -9.58
CA ARG A 162 -1.16 -12.59 -9.79
C ARG A 162 -2.13 -12.51 -8.60
N GLY A 163 -1.67 -12.16 -7.40
CA GLY A 163 -2.52 -12.03 -6.21
C GLY A 163 -2.23 -10.83 -5.31
N GLY A 164 -1.55 -9.79 -5.82
CA GLY A 164 -1.32 -8.56 -5.07
C GLY A 164 -2.13 -7.35 -5.53
N SER A 165 -2.79 -7.41 -6.70
CA SER A 165 -3.29 -6.20 -7.37
C SER A 165 -4.54 -6.38 -8.26
N GLY A 166 -5.33 -7.45 -8.10
CA GLY A 166 -6.65 -7.49 -8.74
C GLY A 166 -6.71 -8.04 -10.17
N GLU A 167 -5.59 -8.15 -10.90
CA GLU A 167 -5.59 -8.68 -12.28
C GLU A 167 -4.71 -9.92 -12.45
N PRO A 168 -5.21 -11.00 -13.09
CA PRO A 168 -4.45 -12.22 -13.36
C PRO A 168 -3.29 -11.95 -14.33
N ASP A 169 -2.10 -12.47 -13.99
CA ASP A 169 -0.90 -12.39 -14.82
C ASP A 169 -0.70 -13.69 -15.62
N GLY A 170 -0.35 -13.55 -16.90
CA GLY A 170 0.16 -14.63 -17.75
C GLY A 170 -0.86 -15.61 -18.33
N GLU A 171 -2.07 -15.72 -17.79
CA GLU A 171 -3.09 -16.58 -18.41
C GLU A 171 -3.72 -15.93 -19.64
N VAL A 172 -3.93 -16.76 -20.67
CA VAL A 172 -4.67 -16.34 -21.86
C VAL A 172 -6.06 -15.89 -21.41
N ARG A 173 -6.34 -14.60 -21.60
CA ARG A 173 -7.62 -14.02 -21.25
C ARG A 173 -8.60 -14.24 -22.39
N ASP A 174 -9.64 -15.01 -22.14
CA ASP A 174 -10.71 -15.19 -23.10
C ASP A 174 -11.36 -13.83 -23.43
N GLY A 175 -11.55 -13.56 -24.73
CA GLY A 175 -12.06 -12.27 -25.21
C GLY A 175 -11.05 -11.12 -25.24
N ALA A 176 -9.74 -11.41 -25.17
CA ALA A 176 -8.67 -10.44 -25.40
C ALA A 176 -7.65 -10.94 -26.42
N TRP A 177 -7.20 -10.06 -27.31
CA TRP A 177 -6.27 -10.36 -28.39
C TRP A 177 -5.17 -9.32 -28.44
N VAL A 178 -3.97 -9.74 -28.86
CA VAL A 178 -2.82 -8.85 -29.05
C VAL A 178 -2.26 -9.03 -30.45
N THR A 179 -1.94 -7.93 -31.10
CA THR A 179 -1.25 -7.91 -32.39
C THR A 179 -0.21 -6.80 -32.40
N GLU A 180 0.78 -6.95 -33.27
CA GLU A 180 1.65 -5.85 -33.68
C GLU A 180 1.08 -5.26 -34.97
N LEU A 181 0.89 -3.94 -35.01
CA LEU A 181 0.54 -3.22 -36.22
C LEU A 181 1.81 -2.81 -36.95
N ALA A 182 1.82 -3.03 -38.25
CA ALA A 182 2.89 -2.68 -39.17
C ALA A 182 2.32 -1.92 -40.38
N GLY A 183 3.21 -1.47 -41.28
CA GLY A 183 2.83 -0.78 -42.51
C GLY A 183 2.70 0.74 -42.34
N ASP A 184 1.89 1.36 -43.18
CA ASP A 184 1.87 2.82 -43.38
C ASP A 184 1.48 3.62 -42.13
N CYS A 185 0.85 2.99 -41.13
CA CYS A 185 0.51 3.62 -39.86
C CYS A 185 1.75 4.02 -39.02
N LEU A 186 2.94 3.51 -39.37
CA LEU A 186 4.22 3.86 -38.75
C LEU A 186 5.08 4.77 -39.65
N THR A 187 4.55 5.23 -40.79
CA THR A 187 5.28 6.15 -41.68
C THR A 187 5.66 7.42 -40.91
N GLY A 188 6.95 7.74 -40.91
CA GLY A 188 7.49 8.90 -40.17
C GLY A 188 7.82 8.64 -38.70
N TRP A 189 7.60 7.44 -38.17
CA TRP A 189 8.01 7.06 -36.82
C TRP A 189 9.51 6.74 -36.77
N PRO A 190 10.18 6.88 -35.61
CA PRO A 190 11.57 6.49 -35.44
C PRO A 190 11.84 5.03 -35.88
N LYS A 191 12.94 4.81 -36.60
CA LYS A 191 13.31 3.48 -37.11
C LYS A 191 13.44 2.48 -35.95
N GLY A 192 12.79 1.32 -36.11
CA GLY A 192 12.81 0.24 -35.11
C GLY A 192 11.73 0.34 -34.03
N LEU A 193 10.86 1.36 -34.09
CA LEU A 193 9.70 1.47 -33.21
C LEU A 193 8.57 0.55 -33.68
N ARG A 194 8.04 -0.25 -32.77
CA ARG A 194 6.95 -1.22 -32.95
C ARG A 194 5.69 -0.69 -32.29
N LEU A 195 4.51 -0.94 -32.86
CA LEU A 195 3.22 -0.58 -32.28
C LEU A 195 2.45 -1.85 -31.91
N ILE A 196 2.28 -2.08 -30.62
CA ILE A 196 1.53 -3.23 -30.10
C ILE A 196 0.13 -2.76 -29.74
N VAL A 197 -0.87 -3.54 -30.15
CA VAL A 197 -2.29 -3.25 -29.94
C VAL A 197 -2.95 -4.43 -29.25
N ARG A 198 -3.63 -4.12 -28.14
CA ARG A 198 -4.52 -5.02 -27.45
C ARG A 198 -5.95 -4.65 -27.74
N GLU A 199 -6.75 -5.65 -28.09
CA GLU A 199 -8.19 -5.58 -28.18
C GLU A 199 -8.80 -6.39 -27.03
N GLU A 200 -9.76 -5.82 -26.29
CA GLU A 200 -10.46 -6.53 -25.22
C GLU A 200 -11.91 -6.08 -25.09
N ARG A 201 -12.76 -6.95 -24.55
CA ARG A 201 -14.12 -6.54 -24.17
C ARG A 201 -14.06 -5.57 -22.99
N PRO A 202 -14.66 -4.37 -23.09
CA PRO A 202 -14.80 -3.48 -21.94
C PRO A 202 -15.50 -4.18 -20.77
N HIS A 203 -15.11 -3.87 -19.54
CA HIS A 203 -15.83 -4.41 -18.38
C HIS A 203 -17.30 -3.92 -18.38
N PRO A 204 -18.25 -4.72 -17.86
CA PRO A 204 -19.65 -4.31 -17.78
C PRO A 204 -19.78 -2.92 -17.12
N GLY A 205 -20.52 -2.02 -17.77
CA GLY A 205 -20.70 -0.64 -17.31
C GLY A 205 -19.57 0.35 -17.69
N ALA A 206 -18.56 -0.08 -18.45
CA ALA A 206 -17.57 0.84 -19.01
C ALA A 206 -18.21 1.76 -20.06
N GLN A 207 -17.91 3.06 -19.99
CA GLN A 207 -18.25 3.98 -21.07
C GLN A 207 -17.27 3.78 -22.25
N LEU A 208 -17.81 3.66 -23.46
CA LEU A 208 -16.99 3.56 -24.66
C LEU A 208 -16.26 4.88 -24.91
N ARG A 209 -15.01 4.80 -25.36
CA ARG A 209 -14.17 5.93 -25.76
C ARG A 209 -14.14 6.00 -27.29
N PHE A 210 -13.81 7.17 -27.82
CA PHE A 210 -13.68 7.40 -29.26
C PHE A 210 -12.74 6.41 -29.98
N ALA A 211 -11.73 5.89 -29.28
CA ALA A 211 -10.76 4.94 -29.81
C ALA A 211 -11.21 3.47 -29.76
N ASP A 212 -12.38 3.20 -29.18
CA ASP A 212 -13.00 1.87 -29.17
C ASP A 212 -13.62 1.60 -30.54
N ALA A 213 -13.51 0.36 -31.02
CA ALA A 213 -14.05 -0.06 -32.31
C ALA A 213 -14.90 -1.31 -32.11
N ASP A 214 -16.07 -1.38 -32.76
CA ASP A 214 -16.96 -2.55 -32.72
C ASP A 214 -17.32 -3.05 -31.31
N GLY A 215 -17.43 -2.13 -30.35
CA GLY A 215 -17.71 -2.45 -28.95
C GLY A 215 -16.51 -3.00 -28.17
N MET A 216 -15.33 -3.02 -28.77
CA MET A 216 -14.06 -3.48 -28.21
C MET A 216 -13.17 -2.30 -27.80
N ARG A 217 -12.53 -2.44 -26.63
CA ARG A 217 -11.52 -1.50 -26.15
C ARG A 217 -10.20 -1.77 -26.86
N LEU A 218 -9.69 -0.79 -27.60
CA LEU A 218 -8.37 -0.85 -28.20
C LEU A 218 -7.36 -0.05 -27.36
N THR A 219 -6.36 -0.75 -26.82
CA THR A 219 -5.23 -0.15 -26.09
C THR A 219 -3.97 -0.34 -26.91
N ARG A 220 -3.18 0.71 -27.10
CA ARG A 220 -1.99 0.69 -27.98
C ARG A 220 -0.79 1.23 -27.23
N PHE A 221 0.38 0.64 -27.44
CA PHE A 221 1.65 1.16 -26.93
C PHE A 221 2.79 0.93 -27.91
N ALA A 222 3.76 1.83 -27.91
CA ALA A 222 4.93 1.77 -28.76
C ALA A 222 6.14 1.23 -27.99
N THR A 223 6.98 0.41 -28.62
CA THR A 223 8.21 -0.13 -28.02
C THR A 223 9.26 -0.41 -29.07
N ASN A 224 10.55 -0.29 -28.73
CA ASN A 224 11.66 -0.75 -29.56
C ASN A 224 12.26 -2.07 -29.02
N THR A 225 11.60 -2.71 -28.04
CA THR A 225 12.08 -3.98 -27.47
C THR A 225 11.99 -5.08 -28.53
N ILE A 226 13.10 -5.78 -28.73
CA ILE A 226 13.24 -6.91 -29.66
C ILE A 226 13.39 -8.22 -28.89
N HIS A 227 13.16 -9.35 -29.56
CA HIS A 227 13.28 -10.71 -29.01
C HIS A 227 12.35 -11.08 -27.84
N THR A 228 11.43 -10.19 -27.45
CA THR A 228 10.35 -10.47 -26.51
C THR A 228 9.04 -10.72 -27.29
N PRO A 229 8.33 -11.83 -27.03
CA PRO A 229 7.00 -12.08 -27.61
C PRO A 229 6.02 -10.93 -27.36
N ILE A 230 5.15 -10.64 -28.33
CA ILE A 230 4.19 -9.53 -28.24
C ILE A 230 3.23 -9.66 -27.05
N ALA A 231 2.90 -10.90 -26.66
CA ALA A 231 2.07 -11.17 -25.49
C ALA A 231 2.77 -10.78 -24.19
N GLU A 232 4.07 -11.04 -24.06
CA GLU A 232 4.86 -10.61 -22.89
C GLU A 232 5.04 -9.08 -22.85
N LEU A 233 5.20 -8.44 -24.02
CA LEU A 233 5.23 -6.98 -24.11
C LEU A 233 3.90 -6.34 -23.69
N GLU A 234 2.77 -6.89 -24.15
CA GLU A 234 1.45 -6.44 -23.72
C GLU A 234 1.24 -6.65 -22.23
N LEU A 235 1.63 -7.81 -21.70
CA LEU A 235 1.54 -8.10 -20.28
C LEU A 235 2.31 -7.06 -19.47
N ARG A 236 3.55 -6.77 -19.85
CA ARG A 236 4.40 -5.75 -19.22
C ARG A 236 3.75 -4.36 -19.26
N HIS A 237 3.15 -3.99 -20.39
CA HIS A 237 2.44 -2.73 -20.52
C HIS A 237 1.16 -2.70 -19.65
N ARG A 238 0.41 -3.79 -19.59
CA ARG A 238 -0.79 -3.90 -18.74
C ARG A 238 -0.44 -3.83 -17.26
N GLN A 239 0.67 -4.43 -16.85
CA GLN A 239 1.16 -4.34 -15.47
C GLN A 239 1.42 -2.88 -15.05
N ARG A 240 1.68 -1.95 -15.98
CA ARG A 240 1.70 -0.49 -15.69
C ARG A 240 0.36 0.04 -15.18
N ALA A 241 -0.78 -0.49 -15.64
CA ALA A 241 -2.10 -0.05 -15.16
C ALA A 241 -2.29 -0.32 -13.64
N ARG A 242 -1.57 -1.30 -13.08
CA ARG A 242 -1.56 -1.58 -11.63
C ARG A 242 -0.99 -0.40 -10.82
N ALA A 243 -0.17 0.45 -11.43
CA ALA A 243 0.37 1.64 -10.78
C ALA A 243 -0.72 2.67 -10.44
N GLU A 244 -1.68 2.89 -11.34
CA GLU A 244 -2.78 3.85 -11.10
C GLU A 244 -3.64 3.42 -9.91
N ASP A 245 -3.89 2.12 -9.77
CA ASP A 245 -4.61 1.53 -8.64
C ASP A 245 -3.83 1.70 -7.34
N ARG A 246 -2.50 1.56 -7.38
CA ARG A 246 -1.64 1.80 -6.21
C ARG A 246 -1.56 3.26 -5.82
N ILE A 247 -1.53 4.18 -6.78
CA ILE A 247 -1.63 5.62 -6.51
C ILE A 247 -2.98 5.92 -5.85
N ARG A 248 -4.07 5.31 -6.32
CA ARG A 248 -5.39 5.43 -5.70
C ARG A 248 -5.39 4.89 -4.27
N ALA A 249 -4.79 3.74 -4.03
CA ALA A 249 -4.65 3.13 -2.71
C ALA A 249 -3.81 4.01 -1.76
N ALA A 250 -2.71 4.59 -2.25
CA ALA A 250 -1.87 5.53 -1.51
C ALA A 250 -2.62 6.81 -1.14
N ARG A 251 -3.40 7.38 -2.07
CA ARG A 251 -4.28 8.52 -1.77
C ARG A 251 -5.34 8.17 -0.73
N ALA A 252 -5.86 6.94 -0.75
CA ALA A 252 -6.79 6.46 0.28
C ALA A 252 -6.11 6.19 1.63
N THR A 253 -4.78 6.21 1.70
CA THR A 253 -3.95 5.81 2.85
C THR A 253 -2.93 6.91 3.18
N GLY A 254 -3.42 8.15 3.34
CA GLY A 254 -2.63 9.27 3.87
C GLY A 254 -1.81 10.08 2.86
N LEU A 255 -1.70 9.67 1.59
CA LEU A 255 -1.01 10.46 0.54
C LEU A 255 -1.90 11.52 -0.12
N ARG A 256 -3.13 11.73 0.37
CA ARG A 256 -4.04 12.75 -0.19
C ARG A 256 -3.60 14.17 0.14
N ASN A 257 -2.98 14.35 1.30
CA ASN A 257 -2.56 15.62 1.85
C ASN A 257 -1.21 15.47 2.58
N LEU A 258 -0.60 16.61 2.89
CA LEU A 258 0.49 16.72 3.85
C LEU A 258 -0.08 17.47 5.06
N PRO A 259 -0.33 16.84 6.22
CA PRO A 259 -1.12 17.45 7.29
C PRO A 259 -0.31 18.37 8.22
N LEU A 260 1.02 18.36 8.14
CA LEU A 260 1.89 19.08 9.09
C LEU A 260 2.36 20.40 8.51
N ARG A 261 2.73 21.37 9.34
CA ARG A 261 3.08 22.71 8.85
C ARG A 261 4.36 22.70 8.02
N ASP A 262 5.39 22.05 8.53
CA ASP A 262 6.76 22.19 8.01
C ASP A 262 7.17 21.02 7.11
N ALA A 263 8.03 21.27 6.12
CA ALA A 263 8.47 20.25 5.17
C ALA A 263 9.15 19.05 5.87
N ALA A 264 10.02 19.29 6.86
CA ALA A 264 10.72 18.25 7.60
C ALA A 264 9.77 17.32 8.37
N GLN A 265 8.72 17.87 9.00
CA GLN A 265 7.68 17.06 9.65
C GLN A 265 6.91 16.22 8.61
N ASN A 266 6.60 16.80 7.45
CA ASN A 266 5.89 16.08 6.39
C ASN A 266 6.75 14.98 5.73
N GLN A 267 8.08 15.07 5.76
CA GLN A 267 8.93 13.95 5.37
C GLN A 267 8.75 12.75 6.31
N ILE A 268 8.66 12.97 7.62
CA ILE A 268 8.33 11.91 8.58
C ILE A 268 6.91 11.37 8.34
N TRP A 269 5.94 12.25 8.04
CA TRP A 269 4.59 11.83 7.64
C TRP A 269 4.61 10.90 6.43
N LEU A 270 5.41 11.21 5.41
CA LEU A 270 5.56 10.33 4.24
C LEU A 270 6.14 8.97 4.63
N GLU A 271 7.12 8.89 5.54
CA GLU A 271 7.59 7.59 6.03
C GLU A 271 6.49 6.81 6.77
N ILE A 272 5.64 7.48 7.55
CA ILE A 272 4.46 6.87 8.20
C ILE A 272 3.45 6.35 7.17
N VAL A 273 3.17 7.14 6.12
CA VAL A 273 2.31 6.72 5.01
C VAL A 273 2.86 5.47 4.34
N GLN A 274 4.17 5.40 4.15
CA GLN A 274 4.82 4.24 3.56
C GLN A 274 4.68 2.99 4.44
N ILE A 275 4.79 3.12 5.76
CA ILE A 275 4.49 2.00 6.70
C ILE A 275 3.02 1.59 6.59
N ALA A 276 2.10 2.56 6.54
CA ALA A 276 0.67 2.30 6.43
C ALA A 276 0.30 1.60 5.11
N LEU A 277 1.07 1.81 4.04
CA LEU A 277 0.94 1.15 2.75
C LEU A 277 1.57 -0.25 2.70
N ASP A 278 2.72 -0.43 3.37
CA ASP A 278 3.40 -1.71 3.49
C ASP A 278 2.45 -2.78 4.09
N LEU A 279 1.70 -2.43 5.13
CA LEU A 279 0.84 -3.37 5.86
C LEU A 279 -0.24 -4.04 4.98
N PRO A 280 -1.13 -3.31 4.27
CA PRO A 280 -2.05 -3.90 3.31
C PRO A 280 -1.35 -4.59 2.14
N ALA A 281 -0.18 -4.12 1.69
CA ALA A 281 0.56 -4.77 0.61
C ALA A 281 1.09 -6.16 1.00
N TRP A 282 1.44 -6.36 2.27
CA TRP A 282 1.93 -7.64 2.78
C TRP A 282 0.82 -8.66 3.04
N MET A 283 -0.39 -8.23 3.37
CA MET A 283 -1.49 -9.13 3.72
C MET A 283 -1.82 -10.16 2.62
N PRO A 284 -1.92 -9.81 1.32
CA PRO A 284 -2.14 -10.78 0.25
C PRO A 284 -1.03 -11.81 0.05
N MET A 285 0.19 -11.52 0.53
CA MET A 285 1.32 -12.45 0.46
C MET A 285 1.37 -13.37 1.69
N LEU A 286 1.02 -12.84 2.86
CA LEU A 286 1.23 -13.54 4.13
C LEU A 286 -0.01 -14.20 4.73
N ALA A 287 -1.21 -13.68 4.44
CA ALA A 287 -2.40 -13.99 5.25
C ALA A 287 -3.70 -14.16 4.44
N MET A 288 -3.88 -13.46 3.33
CA MET A 288 -5.14 -13.45 2.60
C MET A 288 -5.15 -14.46 1.45
N THR A 289 -6.33 -15.04 1.19
CA THR A 289 -6.55 -15.98 0.08
C THR A 289 -7.80 -15.59 -0.70
N GLY A 290 -7.95 -16.17 -1.90
CA GLY A 290 -9.09 -15.94 -2.78
C GLY A 290 -9.29 -14.45 -3.11
N ASN A 291 -10.55 -14.04 -3.26
CA ASN A 291 -10.92 -12.68 -3.66
C ASN A 291 -10.49 -11.59 -2.66
N ALA A 292 -10.19 -11.96 -1.40
CA ALA A 292 -9.77 -11.01 -0.38
C ALA A 292 -8.39 -10.40 -0.66
N ARG A 293 -7.53 -11.13 -1.41
CA ARG A 293 -6.23 -10.65 -1.89
C ARG A 293 -6.31 -9.41 -2.78
N LEU A 294 -7.47 -9.18 -3.39
CA LEU A 294 -7.70 -8.11 -4.37
C LEU A 294 -8.42 -6.90 -3.75
N TRP A 295 -8.59 -6.86 -2.42
CA TRP A 295 -9.32 -5.78 -1.77
C TRP A 295 -8.43 -4.56 -1.59
N GLU A 296 -8.80 -3.46 -2.26
CA GLU A 296 -8.22 -2.14 -2.01
C GLU A 296 -8.49 -1.64 -0.57
N PRO A 297 -7.71 -0.65 -0.07
CA PRO A 297 -7.81 -0.16 1.32
C PRO A 297 -9.24 0.19 1.79
N ARG A 298 -10.06 0.82 0.95
CA ARG A 298 -11.46 1.15 1.30
C ARG A 298 -12.30 -0.09 1.55
N ARG A 299 -12.11 -1.14 0.74
CA ARG A 299 -12.82 -2.41 0.86
C ARG A 299 -12.32 -3.21 2.06
N LEU A 300 -11.02 -3.21 2.33
CA LEU A 300 -10.44 -3.79 3.55
C LEU A 300 -11.02 -3.15 4.81
N ARG A 301 -11.11 -1.82 4.86
CA ARG A 301 -11.72 -1.10 5.99
C ARG A 301 -13.17 -1.52 6.22
N LEU A 302 -13.98 -1.46 5.17
CA LEU A 302 -15.41 -1.77 5.24
C LEU A 302 -15.68 -3.24 5.64
N ARG A 303 -14.97 -4.17 5.00
CA ARG A 303 -15.29 -5.61 5.12
C ARG A 303 -14.56 -6.30 6.27
N LEU A 304 -13.36 -5.82 6.61
CA LEU A 304 -12.49 -6.46 7.58
C LEU A 304 -12.27 -5.58 8.80
N PHE A 305 -11.64 -4.42 8.66
CA PHE A 305 -11.13 -3.69 9.83
C PHE A 305 -12.23 -3.10 10.72
N SER A 306 -13.36 -2.68 10.15
CA SER A 306 -14.52 -2.14 10.88
C SER A 306 -15.48 -3.20 11.39
N ALA A 307 -15.12 -4.49 11.33
CA ALA A 307 -15.96 -5.56 11.87
C ALA A 307 -15.99 -5.48 13.41
N ALA A 308 -17.20 -5.32 13.97
CA ALA A 308 -17.41 -5.31 15.41
C ALA A 308 -17.42 -6.73 15.98
N ALA A 309 -16.71 -6.97 17.07
CA ALA A 309 -16.64 -8.29 17.71
C ALA A 309 -16.43 -8.19 19.22
N GLN A 310 -16.66 -9.31 19.92
CA GLN A 310 -16.10 -9.50 21.26
C GLN A 310 -14.66 -9.98 21.12
N LEU A 311 -13.70 -9.25 21.69
CA LEU A 311 -12.31 -9.67 21.66
C LEU A 311 -11.99 -10.56 22.84
N VAL A 312 -11.44 -11.74 22.57
CA VAL A 312 -10.98 -12.68 23.59
C VAL A 312 -9.48 -12.86 23.47
N SER A 313 -8.79 -12.86 24.61
CA SER A 313 -7.35 -13.11 24.68
C SER A 313 -7.11 -14.52 25.22
N THR A 314 -6.37 -15.34 24.48
CA THR A 314 -5.94 -16.68 24.91
C THR A 314 -4.56 -17.02 24.35
N GLY A 315 -3.65 -17.54 25.17
CA GLY A 315 -2.33 -17.99 24.71
C GLY A 315 -1.51 -16.92 23.95
N ARG A 316 -1.55 -15.65 24.39
CA ARG A 316 -0.93 -14.48 23.69
C ARG A 316 -1.47 -14.21 22.27
N ARG A 317 -2.66 -14.74 21.96
CA ARG A 317 -3.43 -14.46 20.73
C ARG A 317 -4.66 -13.63 21.06
N ARG A 318 -5.02 -12.74 20.15
CA ARG A 318 -6.24 -11.92 20.22
C ARG A 318 -7.21 -12.45 19.18
N ILE A 319 -8.33 -13.01 19.64
CA ILE A 319 -9.32 -13.67 18.78
C ILE A 319 -10.61 -12.84 18.75
N PRO A 320 -11.01 -12.31 17.58
CA PRO A 320 -12.29 -11.65 17.43
C PRO A 320 -13.42 -12.68 17.32
N ARG A 321 -14.32 -12.71 18.31
CA ARG A 321 -15.58 -13.49 18.25
C ARG A 321 -16.66 -12.68 17.55
N LEU A 322 -16.87 -12.99 16.28
CA LEU A 322 -17.84 -12.34 15.39
C LEU A 322 -19.22 -13.00 15.47
N ALA A 323 -20.23 -12.30 14.97
CA ALA A 323 -21.55 -12.88 14.75
C ALA A 323 -21.46 -13.95 13.64
N LYS A 324 -22.07 -15.13 13.86
CA LYS A 324 -21.99 -16.30 12.95
C LYS A 324 -22.39 -16.01 11.49
N HIS A 325 -23.20 -14.98 11.25
CA HIS A 325 -23.73 -14.65 9.93
C HIS A 325 -22.94 -13.52 9.23
N TRP A 326 -21.84 -13.04 9.81
CA TRP A 326 -21.06 -11.97 9.17
C TRP A 326 -20.40 -12.51 7.88
N PRO A 327 -20.61 -11.90 6.70
CA PRO A 327 -20.23 -12.50 5.41
C PRO A 327 -18.74 -12.78 5.20
N TRP A 328 -17.88 -12.20 6.03
CA TRP A 328 -16.42 -12.31 5.92
C TRP A 328 -15.79 -12.91 7.18
N THR A 329 -16.57 -13.63 7.99
CA THR A 329 -16.10 -14.25 9.24
C THR A 329 -14.84 -15.07 9.01
N ASP A 330 -14.87 -15.97 8.02
CA ASP A 330 -13.75 -16.85 7.68
C ASP A 330 -12.48 -16.06 7.33
N VAL A 331 -12.60 -14.96 6.58
CA VAL A 331 -11.44 -14.12 6.25
C VAL A 331 -10.87 -13.45 7.50
N ILE A 332 -11.72 -13.01 8.43
CA ILE A 332 -11.29 -12.32 9.66
C ILE A 332 -10.68 -13.31 10.67
N THR A 333 -11.07 -14.58 10.66
CA THR A 333 -10.53 -15.62 11.56
C THR A 333 -9.31 -16.33 10.98
N ASP A 334 -9.34 -16.69 9.70
CA ASP A 334 -8.31 -17.54 9.08
C ASP A 334 -7.03 -16.74 8.78
N ALA A 335 -7.16 -15.45 8.42
CA ALA A 335 -5.99 -14.63 8.11
C ALA A 335 -5.07 -14.45 9.34
N PRO A 336 -5.56 -14.14 10.56
CA PRO A 336 -4.75 -14.19 11.77
C PRO A 336 -4.13 -15.56 12.05
N ASP A 337 -4.86 -16.66 11.83
CA ASP A 337 -4.33 -18.01 12.07
C ASP A 337 -3.14 -18.34 11.15
N ARG A 338 -3.20 -17.91 9.87
CA ARG A 338 -2.07 -18.03 8.94
C ARG A 338 -0.88 -17.18 9.37
N LEU A 339 -1.10 -15.93 9.81
CA LEU A 339 -0.03 -15.12 10.38
C LEU A 339 0.58 -15.78 11.62
N HIS A 340 -0.24 -16.39 12.47
CA HIS A 340 0.24 -17.10 13.66
C HIS A 340 1.10 -18.32 13.33
N ALA A 341 0.84 -18.99 12.20
CA ALA A 341 1.64 -20.12 11.70
C ALA A 341 3.02 -19.69 11.17
N LEU A 342 3.21 -18.42 10.79
CA LEU A 342 4.52 -17.91 10.41
C LEU A 342 5.50 -17.92 11.61
N PRO A 343 6.79 -18.16 11.37
CA PRO A 343 7.80 -18.05 12.42
C PRO A 343 7.78 -16.66 13.03
N ASN A 344 8.10 -16.55 14.33
CA ASN A 344 8.26 -15.24 14.95
C ASN A 344 9.57 -14.59 14.44
N PRO A 345 9.61 -13.25 14.34
CA PRO A 345 10.87 -12.54 14.13
C PRO A 345 11.85 -12.91 15.26
N GLY A 346 13.11 -13.12 14.88
CA GLY A 346 14.20 -13.52 15.78
C GLY A 346 14.64 -12.43 16.74
#